data_AF-A0A0L7KYG3-F1
#
_entry.id   AF-A0A0L7KYG3-F1
#
_cell.length_a   1.000
_cell.length_b   1.000
_cell.length_c   1.000
_cell.angle_alpha   90.00
_cell.angle_beta   90.00
_cell.angle_gamma   90.00
#
_symmetry.space_group_name_H-M   'P 1'
#
loop_
_entity.id
_entity.type
_entity.pdbx_description
1 polymer ?
#
loop_
_entity_poly.entity_id
_entity_poly.type
_entity_poly.pdbx_seq_one_letter_code
_entity_poly.pdbx_strand_id
1 'polypeptide(L)'
;MSVVYASDRTTSRRRGASPATVVGPTLGGALLGLWQPSRTVAQRVIAASASVFPSSSNHRRNFINTVKKGDILISTGGKSSKGIVGHAAIMASDNWVLEMPGGTSDGLEDNNRRIACDEWWDERPTQWITVYRCPDHNIANMAANWAYNNYYNPEGGDRKTVHIRYSVIAPVIASTDPSYCSKLVIQSYYYGTGSESVIDITPGIATFAAKMLVPLPVTPGSAIVPTKIPTYFLSPYELVNQGRF
;
A
#
# COMPACT_ATOMS: atom_id res chain seq x y z
N MET A 1 30.81 -33.12 5.62
CA MET A 1 31.80 -33.37 4.54
C MET A 1 31.16 -33.02 3.22
N SER A 2 31.94 -32.48 2.29
CA SER A 2 31.46 -32.06 0.96
C SER A 2 31.55 -33.19 -0.06
N VAL A 3 30.66 -33.20 -1.05
CA VAL A 3 31.05 -33.54 -2.44
C VAL A 3 30.33 -32.56 -3.36
N VAL A 4 31.08 -31.94 -4.28
CA VAL A 4 30.56 -31.18 -5.43
C VAL A 4 30.81 -32.03 -6.66
N TYR A 5 29.90 -32.01 -7.64
CA TYR A 5 30.22 -32.46 -9.00
C TYR A 5 29.77 -31.45 -10.04
N ALA A 6 30.67 -31.22 -11.00
CA ALA A 6 30.50 -30.38 -12.18
C ALA A 6 31.41 -30.94 -13.29
N SER A 7 31.33 -30.36 -14.50
CA SER A 7 32.09 -30.75 -15.71
C SER A 7 31.57 -32.05 -16.41
N ASP A 8 31.74 -32.26 -17.73
CA ASP A 8 32.43 -31.40 -18.72
C ASP A 8 31.96 -31.57 -20.20
N ARG A 9 32.26 -30.53 -21.00
CA ARG A 9 32.75 -30.49 -22.40
C ARG A 9 32.09 -31.22 -23.61
N THR A 10 31.58 -30.40 -24.55
CA THR A 10 31.95 -30.31 -26.02
C THR A 10 31.74 -31.50 -27.00
N THR A 11 31.75 -31.40 -28.35
CA THR A 11 31.50 -30.34 -29.37
C THR A 11 31.33 -31.00 -30.76
N SER A 12 30.49 -30.46 -31.65
CA SER A 12 30.62 -30.67 -33.12
C SER A 12 30.29 -29.40 -33.93
N ARG A 13 30.71 -29.35 -35.21
CA ARG A 13 31.35 -28.13 -35.76
C ARG A 13 31.49 -28.09 -37.31
N ARG A 14 30.64 -27.34 -38.06
CA ARG A 14 30.90 -26.83 -39.45
C ARG A 14 29.92 -25.68 -39.82
N ARG A 15 30.40 -24.48 -40.23
CA ARG A 15 30.60 -23.95 -41.62
C ARG A 15 29.29 -23.81 -42.43
N GLY A 16 28.92 -22.69 -43.07
CA GLY A 16 29.52 -21.34 -43.27
C GLY A 16 28.49 -20.41 -43.98
N ALA A 17 28.76 -19.25 -44.58
CA ALA A 17 29.99 -18.46 -44.78
C ALA A 17 29.65 -16.97 -45.16
N SER A 18 30.63 -16.17 -45.58
CA SER A 18 30.57 -14.75 -46.07
C SER A 18 31.89 -14.44 -46.84
N PRO A 19 32.11 -13.30 -47.56
CA PRO A 19 31.39 -12.02 -47.55
C PRO A 19 31.14 -11.37 -48.95
N ALA A 20 30.69 -10.10 -48.97
CA ALA A 20 30.90 -9.15 -50.07
C ALA A 20 31.06 -7.71 -49.52
N THR A 21 31.97 -6.92 -50.12
CA THR A 21 32.27 -5.53 -49.72
C THR A 21 32.20 -4.62 -50.95
N VAL A 22 31.59 -3.44 -50.82
CA VAL A 22 31.57 -2.36 -51.83
C VAL A 22 31.85 -1.03 -51.13
N VAL A 23 32.55 -0.09 -51.79
CA VAL A 23 33.16 1.10 -51.14
C VAL A 23 32.82 2.41 -51.86
N GLY A 24 32.33 3.39 -51.10
CA GLY A 24 32.36 4.83 -51.41
C GLY A 24 31.29 5.36 -52.39
N PRO A 25 31.23 6.70 -52.61
CA PRO A 25 32.04 7.76 -52.00
C PRO A 25 31.25 8.68 -51.05
N THR A 26 31.90 9.75 -50.56
CA THR A 26 31.37 10.75 -49.61
C THR A 26 30.82 12.01 -50.30
N LEU A 27 29.82 12.68 -49.67
CA LEU A 27 29.74 14.13 -49.37
C LEU A 27 28.30 14.58 -49.04
N GLY A 28 28.18 15.71 -48.33
CA GLY A 28 26.91 16.43 -48.09
C GLY A 28 26.29 16.19 -46.71
N GLY A 29 25.81 17.26 -46.07
CA GLY A 29 25.11 17.21 -44.78
C GLY A 29 23.96 18.22 -44.70
N ALA A 30 23.02 17.99 -43.79
CA ALA A 30 21.91 18.90 -43.49
C ALA A 30 21.40 18.69 -42.05
N LEU A 31 20.73 19.69 -41.49
CA LEU A 31 20.13 19.59 -40.16
C LEU A 31 18.91 18.66 -40.16
N LEU A 32 18.89 17.68 -39.26
CA LEU A 32 17.67 16.97 -38.87
C LEU A 32 17.07 17.64 -37.63
N GLY A 33 16.04 18.47 -37.86
CA GLY A 33 15.29 19.12 -36.79
C GLY A 33 14.48 18.12 -35.94
N LEU A 34 14.46 18.33 -34.62
CA LEU A 34 13.70 17.52 -33.66
C LEU A 34 12.18 17.72 -33.82
N TRP A 35 11.56 16.98 -34.73
CA TRP A 35 10.10 16.87 -34.79
C TRP A 35 9.59 15.97 -33.65
N GLN A 36 9.31 16.55 -32.49
CA GLN A 36 8.52 15.88 -31.47
C GLN A 36 7.03 15.98 -31.84
N PRO A 37 6.31 14.87 -32.08
CA PRO A 37 4.88 14.92 -32.36
C PRO A 37 4.11 15.45 -31.15
N SER A 38 3.24 16.43 -31.39
CA SER A 38 2.40 17.06 -30.36
C SER A 38 1.55 16.01 -29.62
N ARG A 39 1.88 15.76 -28.34
CA ARG A 39 1.10 14.87 -27.46
C ARG A 39 -0.38 15.24 -27.50
N THR A 40 -1.24 14.23 -27.71
CA THR A 40 -2.70 14.41 -27.78
C THR A 40 -3.26 14.96 -26.48
N VAL A 41 -4.47 15.52 -26.51
CA VAL A 41 -5.11 16.08 -25.30
C VAL A 41 -5.22 15.02 -24.19
N ALA A 42 -5.53 13.77 -24.52
CA ALA A 42 -5.52 12.67 -23.56
C ALA A 42 -4.13 12.42 -22.94
N GLN A 43 -3.06 12.39 -23.75
CA GLN A 43 -1.69 12.25 -23.25
C GLN A 43 -1.24 13.46 -22.41
N ARG A 44 -1.71 14.68 -22.74
CA ARG A 44 -1.49 15.88 -21.93
C ARG A 44 -2.21 15.78 -20.57
N VAL A 45 -3.46 15.32 -20.54
CA VAL A 45 -4.22 15.12 -19.28
C VAL A 45 -3.60 14.03 -18.41
N ILE A 46 -3.11 12.93 -18.99
CA ILE A 46 -2.40 11.88 -18.25
C ILE A 46 -1.07 12.41 -17.70
N ALA A 47 -0.28 13.13 -18.48
CA ALA A 47 0.96 13.75 -18.00
C ALA A 47 0.71 14.82 -16.93
N ALA A 48 -0.33 15.64 -17.07
CA ALA A 48 -0.69 16.69 -16.11
C ALA A 48 -1.27 16.14 -14.80
N SER A 49 -1.89 14.96 -14.81
CA SER A 49 -2.29 14.26 -13.57
C SER A 49 -1.09 13.54 -12.92
N ALA A 50 -0.18 12.96 -13.70
CA ALA A 50 1.08 12.41 -13.18
C ALA A 50 2.00 13.48 -12.53
N SER A 51 1.86 14.76 -12.88
CA SER A 51 2.59 15.87 -12.22
C SER A 51 1.93 16.42 -10.94
N VAL A 52 0.78 15.90 -10.53
CA VAL A 52 0.05 16.31 -9.30
C VAL A 52 0.14 15.25 -8.18
N PHE A 53 0.80 14.14 -8.46
CA PHE A 53 1.09 13.03 -7.55
C PHE A 53 2.61 12.72 -7.60
N PRO A 54 3.18 11.98 -6.65
CA PRO A 54 4.64 11.99 -6.41
C PRO A 54 5.47 11.15 -7.41
N SER A 55 5.57 11.67 -8.63
CA SER A 55 6.48 11.20 -9.67
C SER A 55 7.93 11.71 -9.47
N SER A 56 8.56 11.42 -8.32
CA SER A 56 10.03 11.55 -8.20
C SER A 56 10.69 10.54 -7.26
N SER A 57 11.90 10.11 -7.63
CA SER A 57 12.72 9.18 -6.85
C SER A 57 13.08 9.68 -5.45
N ASN A 58 13.05 11.00 -5.24
CA ASN A 58 13.26 11.61 -3.92
C ASN A 58 12.06 11.38 -2.98
N HIS A 59 10.81 11.41 -3.47
CA HIS A 59 9.65 11.09 -2.63
C HIS A 59 9.66 9.61 -2.21
N ARG A 60 9.87 8.68 -3.16
CA ARG A 60 10.03 7.23 -2.88
C ARG A 60 11.14 6.97 -1.86
N ARG A 61 12.32 7.57 -2.03
CA ARG A 61 13.45 7.43 -1.10
C ARG A 61 13.13 8.02 0.28
N ASN A 62 12.55 9.22 0.34
CA ASN A 62 12.25 9.86 1.61
C ASN A 62 11.16 9.11 2.38
N PHE A 63 10.15 8.56 1.68
CA PHE A 63 9.14 7.68 2.26
C PHE A 63 9.77 6.43 2.89
N ILE A 64 10.56 5.66 2.12
CA ILE A 64 11.26 4.44 2.58
C ILE A 64 12.19 4.74 3.77
N ASN A 65 12.89 5.88 3.74
CA ASN A 65 13.77 6.30 4.83
C ASN A 65 13.02 6.88 6.06
N THR A 66 11.73 7.18 5.93
CA THR A 66 10.91 7.74 7.03
C THR A 66 10.17 6.66 7.81
N VAL A 67 9.61 5.67 7.12
CA VAL A 67 8.73 4.65 7.71
C VAL A 67 9.44 3.75 8.72
N LYS A 68 8.68 3.29 9.72
CA LYS A 68 9.08 2.35 10.76
C LYS A 68 7.91 1.45 11.12
N LYS A 69 8.20 0.31 11.73
CA LYS A 69 7.21 -0.61 12.30
C LYS A 69 6.20 0.13 13.19
N GLY A 70 4.92 -0.18 12.98
CA GLY A 70 3.78 0.45 13.65
C GLY A 70 3.28 1.75 13.01
N ASP A 71 4.03 2.38 12.10
CA ASP A 71 3.51 3.56 11.39
C ASP A 71 2.25 3.22 10.59
N ILE A 72 1.34 4.19 10.58
CA ILE A 72 0.08 4.15 9.85
C ILE A 72 0.28 4.90 8.54
N LEU A 73 0.05 4.21 7.44
CA LEU A 73 0.11 4.77 6.09
C LEU A 73 -1.31 5.12 5.63
N ILE A 74 -1.53 6.36 5.19
CA ILE A 74 -2.82 6.80 4.62
C ILE A 74 -2.56 7.30 3.20
N SER A 75 -3.02 6.56 2.19
CA SER A 75 -2.96 7.01 0.80
C SER A 75 -4.25 7.75 0.39
N THR A 76 -4.11 8.87 -0.32
CA THR A 76 -5.22 9.76 -0.71
C THR A 76 -5.10 10.27 -2.14
N GLY A 77 -6.24 10.58 -2.76
CA GLY A 77 -6.29 11.00 -4.16
C GLY A 77 -6.13 9.85 -5.15
N GLY A 78 -5.89 10.20 -6.42
CA GLY A 78 -5.84 9.25 -7.54
C GLY A 78 -7.20 8.67 -7.93
N LYS A 79 -7.18 7.75 -8.89
CA LYS A 79 -8.34 6.91 -9.21
C LYS A 79 -8.37 5.70 -8.27
N SER A 80 -8.92 5.85 -7.07
CA SER A 80 -9.35 4.66 -6.32
C SER A 80 -10.48 3.97 -7.11
N SER A 81 -10.41 2.66 -7.29
CA SER A 81 -11.32 1.96 -8.22
C SER A 81 -12.78 1.94 -7.75
N LYS A 82 -13.08 2.39 -6.53
CA LYS A 82 -14.34 2.11 -5.81
C LYS A 82 -14.84 3.26 -4.91
N GLY A 83 -14.46 4.51 -5.19
CA GLY A 83 -15.08 5.70 -4.60
C GLY A 83 -14.80 5.99 -3.12
N ILE A 84 -13.94 5.22 -2.46
CA ILE A 84 -13.47 5.52 -1.10
C ILE A 84 -12.37 6.58 -1.19
N VAL A 85 -12.44 7.61 -0.33
CA VAL A 85 -11.64 8.84 -0.37
C VAL A 85 -10.14 8.63 -0.01
N GLY A 86 -9.78 7.43 0.43
CA GLY A 86 -8.41 7.01 0.67
C GLY A 86 -8.32 5.52 1.01
N HIS A 87 -7.13 5.07 1.36
CA HIS A 87 -6.84 3.73 1.85
C HIS A 87 -5.87 3.81 3.04
N ALA A 88 -5.90 2.81 3.93
CA ALA A 88 -5.05 2.75 5.12
C ALA A 88 -4.31 1.41 5.24
N ALA A 89 -3.07 1.47 5.74
CA ALA A 89 -2.25 0.30 6.03
C ALA A 89 -1.39 0.54 7.29
N ILE A 90 -0.75 -0.52 7.79
CA ILE A 90 0.20 -0.45 8.91
C ILE A 90 1.53 -1.11 8.53
N MET A 91 2.65 -0.52 8.95
CA MET A 91 3.97 -1.14 8.83
C MET A 91 4.09 -2.32 9.82
N ALA A 92 4.00 -3.55 9.33
CA ALA A 92 4.19 -4.75 10.16
C ALA A 92 5.65 -4.94 10.59
N SER A 93 6.58 -4.46 9.77
CA SER A 93 7.96 -4.14 10.13
C SER A 93 8.47 -2.98 9.28
N ASP A 94 9.68 -2.49 9.51
CA ASP A 94 10.25 -1.32 8.80
C ASP A 94 10.25 -1.48 7.27
N ASN A 95 10.26 -2.72 6.76
CA ASN A 95 10.32 -3.03 5.32
C ASN A 95 9.02 -3.63 4.75
N TRP A 96 8.01 -3.93 5.58
CA TRP A 96 6.83 -4.70 5.17
C TRP A 96 5.52 -4.01 5.61
N VAL A 97 4.69 -3.68 4.62
CA VAL A 97 3.34 -3.12 4.82
C VAL A 97 2.34 -4.25 4.93
N LEU A 98 1.39 -4.13 5.85
CA LEU A 98 0.22 -5.00 5.99
C LEU A 98 -1.06 -4.21 5.73
N GLU A 99 -1.88 -4.69 4.82
CA GLU A 99 -3.00 -3.94 4.26
C GLU A 99 -4.17 -4.81 3.77
N MET A 100 -5.26 -4.15 3.37
CA MET A 100 -6.36 -4.72 2.61
C MET A 100 -6.67 -3.80 1.41
N PRO A 101 -6.09 -4.04 0.21
CA PRO A 101 -6.24 -3.16 -0.97
C PRO A 101 -7.66 -3.02 -1.50
N GLY A 102 -8.58 -3.94 -1.18
CA GLY A 102 -10.01 -3.83 -1.42
C GLY A 102 -10.55 -4.62 -2.62
N GLY A 103 -11.76 -5.17 -2.45
CA GLY A 103 -12.50 -5.96 -3.44
C GLY A 103 -13.67 -5.22 -4.08
N THR A 104 -14.38 -5.84 -5.04
CA THR A 104 -15.69 -5.35 -5.53
C THR A 104 -16.75 -5.41 -4.43
N SER A 105 -17.97 -4.94 -4.72
CA SER A 105 -19.12 -4.89 -3.79
C SER A 105 -19.37 -6.18 -3.03
N ASP A 106 -19.06 -7.28 -3.68
CA ASP A 106 -19.42 -8.66 -3.33
C ASP A 106 -18.37 -9.29 -2.39
N GLY A 107 -17.29 -8.56 -2.13
CA GLY A 107 -16.12 -8.99 -1.39
C GLY A 107 -15.07 -9.67 -2.28
N LEU A 108 -13.83 -9.70 -1.77
CA LEU A 108 -12.82 -10.66 -2.21
C LEU A 108 -12.52 -11.55 -1.03
N GLU A 109 -12.58 -12.87 -1.24
CA GLU A 109 -12.52 -13.86 -0.15
C GLU A 109 -11.19 -13.84 0.61
N ASP A 110 -10.11 -13.45 -0.08
CA ASP A 110 -8.77 -13.41 0.48
C ASP A 110 -8.04 -12.09 0.16
N ASN A 111 -8.40 -11.01 0.86
CA ASN A 111 -7.95 -9.66 0.48
C ASN A 111 -6.79 -9.08 1.32
N ASN A 112 -6.58 -9.57 2.54
CA ASN A 112 -5.44 -9.14 3.36
C ASN A 112 -4.10 -9.55 2.72
N ARG A 113 -3.09 -8.68 2.73
CA ARG A 113 -1.72 -9.07 2.33
C ARG A 113 -0.63 -8.30 3.06
N ARG A 114 0.52 -8.95 3.20
CA ARG A 114 1.80 -8.32 3.55
C ARG A 114 2.62 -8.19 2.26
N ILE A 115 3.14 -6.99 1.99
CA ILE A 115 3.80 -6.59 0.74
C ILE A 115 5.02 -5.72 1.06
N ALA A 116 6.05 -5.72 0.19
CA ALA A 116 7.23 -4.91 0.42
C ALA A 116 6.86 -3.41 0.45
N CYS A 117 7.49 -2.64 1.32
CA CYS A 117 7.13 -1.23 1.51
C CYS A 117 7.30 -0.39 0.22
N ASP A 118 8.29 -0.73 -0.60
CA ASP A 118 8.58 0.02 -1.81
C ASP A 118 7.78 -0.45 -3.03
N GLU A 119 7.38 -1.72 -3.06
CA GLU A 119 6.34 -2.26 -3.95
C GLU A 119 4.96 -1.64 -3.65
N TRP A 120 4.60 -1.49 -2.36
CA TRP A 120 3.37 -0.83 -1.93
C TRP A 120 3.30 0.64 -2.37
N TRP A 121 4.45 1.32 -2.41
CA TRP A 121 4.61 2.65 -3.00
C TRP A 121 4.44 2.63 -4.52
N ASP A 122 5.11 1.70 -5.23
CA ASP A 122 5.10 1.66 -6.70
C ASP A 122 3.71 1.31 -7.29
N GLU A 123 2.86 0.61 -6.54
CA GLU A 123 1.43 0.43 -6.87
C GLU A 123 0.60 1.73 -6.80
N ARG A 124 1.11 2.80 -6.17
CA ARG A 124 0.35 4.03 -5.85
C ARG A 124 0.83 5.29 -6.62
N PRO A 125 1.18 5.22 -7.93
CA PRO A 125 1.82 6.32 -8.67
C PRO A 125 0.91 7.53 -8.91
N THR A 126 -0.34 7.49 -8.48
CA THR A 126 -1.30 8.60 -8.54
C THR A 126 -1.92 8.92 -7.18
N GLN A 127 -1.29 8.55 -6.06
CA GLN A 127 -1.77 8.88 -4.72
C GLN A 127 -0.69 9.60 -3.91
N TRP A 128 -1.12 10.46 -2.98
CA TRP A 128 -0.27 11.00 -1.92
C TRP A 128 -0.29 10.08 -0.71
N ILE A 129 0.86 9.81 -0.11
CA ILE A 129 1.00 8.93 1.05
C ILE A 129 1.41 9.76 2.27
N THR A 130 0.53 9.85 3.26
CA THR A 130 0.85 10.50 4.56
C THR A 130 1.23 9.43 5.57
N VAL A 131 2.36 9.61 6.26
CA VAL A 131 2.86 8.71 7.30
C VAL A 131 2.52 9.29 8.67
N TYR A 132 1.83 8.53 9.50
CA TYR A 132 1.47 8.88 10.87
C TYR A 132 2.08 7.90 11.86
N ARG A 133 2.65 8.41 12.96
CA ARG A 133 3.40 7.64 13.95
C ARG A 133 2.80 7.83 15.35
N CYS A 134 2.52 6.72 16.04
CA CYS A 134 2.26 6.77 17.48
C CYS A 134 3.55 7.22 18.20
N PRO A 135 3.50 8.20 19.11
CA PRO A 135 4.70 8.70 19.79
C PRO A 135 5.36 7.65 20.69
N ASP A 136 4.59 6.69 21.21
CA ASP A 136 5.11 5.53 21.93
C ASP A 136 5.47 4.39 20.95
N HIS A 137 6.77 4.12 20.87
CA HIS A 137 7.35 3.06 20.02
C HIS A 137 6.98 1.64 20.47
N ASN A 138 6.77 1.40 21.76
CA ASN A 138 6.37 0.08 22.27
C ASN A 138 4.93 -0.22 21.86
N ILE A 139 4.04 0.76 22.01
CA ILE A 139 2.65 0.71 21.56
C ILE A 139 2.55 0.51 20.04
N ALA A 140 3.34 1.25 19.26
CA ALA A 140 3.44 1.06 17.81
C ALA A 140 3.88 -0.37 17.41
N ASN A 141 4.87 -0.93 18.12
CA ASN A 141 5.33 -2.30 17.90
C ASN A 141 4.29 -3.36 18.31
N MET A 142 3.60 -3.16 19.43
CA MET A 142 2.54 -4.04 19.92
C MET A 142 1.36 -4.09 18.94
N ALA A 143 0.93 -2.93 18.44
CA ALA A 143 -0.08 -2.83 17.39
C ALA A 143 0.35 -3.55 16.10
N ALA A 144 1.59 -3.34 15.63
CA ALA A 144 2.12 -4.02 14.44
C ALA A 144 2.24 -5.54 14.60
N ASN A 145 2.65 -6.02 15.79
CA ASN A 145 2.70 -7.45 16.11
C ASN A 145 1.29 -8.06 16.10
N TRP A 146 0.32 -7.41 16.75
CA TRP A 146 -1.06 -7.86 16.75
C TRP A 146 -1.64 -7.90 15.34
N ALA A 147 -1.38 -6.86 14.54
CA ALA A 147 -1.81 -6.79 13.15
C ALA A 147 -1.26 -7.99 12.36
N TYR A 148 0.04 -8.20 12.39
CA TYR A 148 0.69 -9.30 11.68
C TYR A 148 0.17 -10.68 12.12
N ASN A 149 0.00 -10.92 13.43
CA ASN A 149 -0.51 -12.19 13.94
C ASN A 149 -1.97 -12.45 13.55
N ASN A 150 -2.83 -11.43 13.59
CA ASN A 150 -4.28 -11.56 13.38
C ASN A 150 -4.73 -11.31 11.93
N TYR A 151 -3.87 -10.76 11.07
CA TYR A 151 -4.16 -10.43 9.67
C TYR A 151 -3.14 -10.98 8.66
N TYR A 152 -2.17 -11.80 9.08
CA TYR A 152 -1.26 -12.47 8.14
C TYR A 152 -0.85 -13.88 8.56
N ASN A 153 -0.21 -14.03 9.74
CA ASN A 153 0.24 -15.32 10.24
C ASN A 153 0.54 -15.31 11.75
N PRO A 154 -0.21 -16.04 12.60
CA PRO A 154 0.03 -16.12 14.04
C PRO A 154 1.23 -17.02 14.42
N GLU A 155 1.73 -17.86 13.52
CA GLU A 155 2.89 -18.74 13.74
C GLU A 155 4.23 -18.04 13.45
N GLY A 156 4.20 -16.93 12.72
CA GLY A 156 5.40 -16.24 12.23
C GLY A 156 5.95 -16.75 10.89
N GLY A 157 6.85 -15.97 10.29
CA GLY A 157 7.49 -16.26 8.99
C GLY A 157 6.79 -15.65 7.77
N ASP A 158 7.26 -16.01 6.58
CA ASP A 158 6.89 -15.33 5.33
C ASP A 158 5.75 -15.99 4.55
N ARG A 159 5.21 -17.09 5.06
CA ARG A 159 3.98 -17.71 4.54
C ARG A 159 2.76 -17.00 5.14
N LYS A 160 1.82 -16.58 4.30
CA LYS A 160 0.48 -16.16 4.71
C LYS A 160 -0.33 -17.39 5.16
N THR A 161 -1.05 -17.29 6.28
CA THR A 161 -1.90 -18.37 6.82
C THR A 161 -3.28 -17.87 7.26
N VAL A 162 -3.44 -16.57 7.49
CA VAL A 162 -4.73 -15.93 7.76
C VAL A 162 -5.32 -15.40 6.45
N HIS A 163 -6.59 -15.67 6.21
CA HIS A 163 -7.32 -15.27 5.00
C HIS A 163 -8.59 -14.51 5.41
N ILE A 164 -8.77 -13.28 4.93
CA ILE A 164 -9.82 -12.36 5.39
C ILE A 164 -10.62 -11.80 4.21
N ARG A 165 -11.94 -11.85 4.32
CA ARG A 165 -12.89 -11.34 3.33
C ARG A 165 -12.97 -9.81 3.42
N TYR A 166 -12.86 -9.13 2.28
CA TYR A 166 -13.05 -7.68 2.25
C TYR A 166 -14.53 -7.30 2.33
N SER A 167 -14.92 -6.47 3.30
CA SER A 167 -16.20 -5.75 3.26
C SER A 167 -16.15 -4.46 4.05
N VAL A 168 -16.46 -3.33 3.40
CA VAL A 168 -16.58 -2.01 4.04
C VAL A 168 -17.88 -1.82 4.82
N ILE A 169 -18.81 -2.79 4.73
CA ILE A 169 -20.06 -2.80 5.49
C ILE A 169 -19.90 -3.61 6.79
N ALA A 170 -18.74 -4.23 7.03
CA ALA A 170 -18.43 -5.03 8.22
C ALA A 170 -18.55 -4.21 9.53
N PRO A 171 -19.64 -4.37 10.31
CA PRO A 171 -19.98 -3.39 11.35
C PRO A 171 -19.41 -3.77 12.72
N VAL A 172 -19.04 -5.04 12.91
CA VAL A 172 -18.53 -5.57 14.18
C VAL A 172 -17.04 -5.28 14.29
N ILE A 173 -16.66 -4.37 15.19
CA ILE A 173 -15.26 -4.04 15.47
C ILE A 173 -14.50 -5.18 16.17
N ALA A 174 -15.21 -6.10 16.84
CA ALA A 174 -14.62 -7.25 17.54
C ALA A 174 -14.27 -8.45 16.65
N SER A 175 -14.76 -8.53 15.40
CA SER A 175 -14.38 -9.59 14.47
C SER A 175 -13.29 -9.11 13.51
N THR A 176 -12.28 -9.91 13.22
CA THR A 176 -11.28 -9.64 12.17
C THR A 176 -11.77 -9.99 10.76
N ASP A 177 -12.84 -10.79 10.63
CA ASP A 177 -13.45 -11.16 9.36
C ASP A 177 -14.99 -10.96 9.35
N PRO A 178 -15.58 -10.36 8.31
CA PRO A 178 -14.93 -9.58 7.26
C PRO A 178 -14.34 -8.26 7.79
N SER A 179 -13.44 -7.64 7.02
CA SER A 179 -12.79 -6.38 7.39
C SER A 179 -12.36 -5.52 6.19
N TYR A 180 -11.73 -4.39 6.46
CA TYR A 180 -11.27 -3.40 5.48
C TYR A 180 -10.07 -2.61 6.02
N CYS A 181 -9.38 -1.93 5.10
CA CYS A 181 -8.10 -1.24 5.30
C CYS A 181 -7.97 -0.45 6.62
N SER A 182 -8.90 0.46 6.89
CA SER A 182 -8.91 1.30 8.10
C SER A 182 -9.41 0.59 9.36
N LYS A 183 -10.25 -0.44 9.23
CA LYS A 183 -10.66 -1.29 10.36
C LYS A 183 -9.49 -2.14 10.86
N LEU A 184 -8.68 -2.71 9.98
CA LEU A 184 -7.44 -3.42 10.33
C LEU A 184 -6.54 -2.53 11.21
N VAL A 185 -6.28 -1.28 10.79
CA VAL A 185 -5.44 -0.34 11.54
C VAL A 185 -6.02 -0.02 12.93
N ILE A 186 -7.32 0.31 13.01
CA ILE A 186 -7.96 0.65 14.30
C ILE A 186 -8.02 -0.56 15.24
N GLN A 187 -8.34 -1.76 14.75
CA GLN A 187 -8.30 -2.98 15.57
C GLN A 187 -6.89 -3.27 16.09
N SER A 188 -5.84 -3.01 15.28
CA SER A 188 -4.45 -3.21 15.68
C SER A 188 -4.06 -2.35 16.88
N TYR A 189 -4.49 -1.10 16.92
CA TYR A 189 -4.24 -0.18 18.04
C TYR A 189 -5.28 -0.23 19.17
N TYR A 190 -6.42 -0.91 18.99
CA TYR A 190 -7.44 -1.10 20.03
C TYR A 190 -7.31 -2.44 20.78
N TYR A 191 -6.86 -3.50 20.10
CA TYR A 191 -6.68 -4.84 20.69
C TYR A 191 -5.21 -5.25 20.86
N GLY A 192 -4.28 -4.62 20.15
CA GLY A 192 -2.86 -4.97 20.21
C GLY A 192 -2.11 -4.41 21.41
N THR A 193 -2.64 -3.38 22.06
CA THR A 193 -1.92 -2.49 23.00
C THR A 193 -1.99 -2.94 24.47
N GLY A 194 -2.48 -4.15 24.73
CA GLY A 194 -2.50 -4.75 26.07
C GLY A 194 -3.52 -4.05 26.98
N SER A 195 -3.05 -3.47 28.08
CA SER A 195 -3.84 -2.65 29.01
C SER A 195 -4.09 -1.23 28.52
N GLU A 196 -3.31 -0.72 27.56
CA GLU A 196 -3.29 0.70 27.24
C GLU A 196 -4.45 1.10 26.32
N SER A 197 -5.27 2.03 26.80
CA SER A 197 -6.42 2.60 26.09
C SER A 197 -5.99 3.62 25.04
N VAL A 198 -5.39 3.14 23.95
CA VAL A 198 -4.81 3.97 22.89
C VAL A 198 -5.86 4.55 21.93
N ILE A 199 -7.03 3.89 21.81
CA ILE A 199 -8.06 4.22 20.83
C ILE A 199 -9.41 4.45 21.52
N ASP A 200 -10.00 5.63 21.30
CA ASP A 200 -11.43 5.87 21.54
C ASP A 200 -12.23 5.55 20.27
N ILE A 201 -13.09 4.52 20.34
CA ILE A 201 -14.02 4.17 19.27
C ILE A 201 -15.35 4.94 19.34
N THR A 202 -15.58 5.77 20.38
CA THR A 202 -16.82 6.55 20.57
C THR A 202 -17.13 7.53 19.42
N PRO A 203 -16.17 8.24 18.80
CA PRO A 203 -16.42 9.04 17.58
C PRO A 203 -16.95 8.20 16.41
N GLY A 204 -16.62 6.91 16.37
CA GLY A 204 -17.23 5.93 15.47
C GLY A 204 -18.62 5.52 15.96
N ILE A 205 -18.72 5.00 17.19
CA ILE A 205 -19.96 4.44 17.75
C ILE A 205 -21.10 5.46 17.80
N ALA A 206 -20.84 6.74 18.09
CA ALA A 206 -21.87 7.79 18.07
C ALA A 206 -22.55 7.91 16.69
N THR A 207 -21.80 7.66 15.61
CA THR A 207 -22.31 7.65 14.23
C THR A 207 -23.05 6.35 13.88
N PHE A 208 -22.82 5.26 14.62
CA PHE A 208 -23.49 3.96 14.45
C PHE A 208 -24.76 3.85 15.30
N ALA A 209 -24.72 4.23 16.57
CA ALA A 209 -25.84 4.10 17.52
C ALA A 209 -27.06 4.92 17.08
N ALA A 210 -26.83 6.16 16.61
CA ALA A 210 -27.86 7.01 16.01
C ALA A 210 -28.50 6.40 14.75
N LYS A 211 -27.83 5.45 14.10
CA LYS A 211 -28.29 4.74 12.89
C LYS A 211 -28.98 3.39 13.19
N MET A 212 -28.83 2.83 14.40
CA MET A 212 -29.41 1.54 14.79
C MET A 212 -30.87 1.63 15.26
N LEU A 213 -31.35 2.83 15.63
CA LEU A 213 -32.71 3.04 16.16
C LEU A 213 -33.78 3.34 15.08
N VAL A 214 -33.43 3.25 13.79
CA VAL A 214 -34.38 3.51 12.69
C VAL A 214 -34.17 2.52 11.54
N PRO A 215 -35.21 1.81 11.06
CA PRO A 215 -35.10 0.90 9.92
C PRO A 215 -35.07 1.67 8.59
N LEU A 216 -33.93 2.28 8.27
CA LEU A 216 -33.64 2.87 6.95
C LEU A 216 -32.56 2.05 6.20
N PRO A 217 -32.53 2.12 4.85
CA PRO A 217 -31.49 1.48 4.06
C PRO A 217 -30.11 2.01 4.46
N VAL A 218 -29.15 1.09 4.64
CA VAL A 218 -27.77 1.38 5.08
C VAL A 218 -27.00 2.19 4.05
N THR A 219 -27.12 3.51 4.12
CA THR A 219 -26.33 4.46 3.34
C THR A 219 -24.82 4.32 3.65
N PRO A 220 -23.93 4.38 2.64
CA PRO A 220 -22.49 4.44 2.84
C PRO A 220 -22.11 5.53 3.85
N GLY A 221 -21.28 5.18 4.83
CA GLY A 221 -20.91 6.07 5.94
C GLY A 221 -20.69 5.37 7.28
N SER A 222 -21.18 4.13 7.45
CA SER A 222 -20.90 3.28 8.63
C SER A 222 -19.55 2.55 8.54
N ALA A 223 -18.51 3.26 8.07
CA ALA A 223 -17.16 2.73 7.92
C ALA A 223 -16.14 3.73 8.49
N ILE A 224 -15.12 3.23 9.19
CA ILE A 224 -13.99 4.03 9.67
C ILE A 224 -13.29 4.60 8.43
N VAL A 225 -13.31 5.92 8.24
CA VAL A 225 -12.69 6.55 7.06
C VAL A 225 -11.17 6.62 7.27
N PRO A 226 -10.32 6.17 6.32
CA PRO A 226 -8.86 6.23 6.44
C PRO A 226 -8.32 7.58 6.93
N THR A 227 -8.78 8.70 6.34
CA THR A 227 -8.37 10.06 6.71
C THR A 227 -8.85 10.54 8.09
N LYS A 228 -9.63 9.72 8.82
CA LYS A 228 -10.06 9.95 10.19
C LYS A 228 -9.30 9.11 11.23
N ILE A 229 -8.43 8.18 10.82
CA ILE A 229 -7.66 7.34 11.78
C ILE A 229 -6.98 8.17 12.89
N PRO A 230 -6.34 9.33 12.62
CA PRO A 230 -5.74 10.14 13.69
C PRO A 230 -6.72 10.69 14.73
N THR A 231 -8.01 10.83 14.44
CA THR A 231 -9.02 11.37 15.37
C THR A 231 -9.62 10.33 16.31
N TYR A 232 -9.16 9.08 16.27
CA TYR A 232 -9.53 8.04 17.24
C TYR A 232 -8.43 7.80 18.29
N PHE A 233 -7.24 8.37 18.14
CA PHE A 233 -6.15 8.20 19.09
C PHE A 233 -6.35 9.08 20.33
N LEU A 234 -6.27 8.46 21.51
CA LEU A 234 -6.35 9.13 22.81
C LEU A 234 -5.01 9.70 23.24
N SER A 235 -5.04 10.70 24.12
CA SER A 235 -3.84 11.21 24.78
C SER A 235 -3.25 10.16 25.74
N PRO A 236 -1.92 9.95 25.80
CA PRO A 236 -0.84 10.72 25.17
C PRO A 236 -0.33 10.15 23.82
N TYR A 237 -1.17 9.40 23.10
CA TYR A 237 -0.80 8.64 21.91
C TYR A 237 -1.16 9.31 20.58
N GLU A 238 -1.49 10.61 20.58
CA GLU A 238 -1.92 11.35 19.39
C GLU A 238 -0.90 11.25 18.25
N LEU A 239 -1.37 10.87 17.05
CA LEU A 239 -0.47 10.53 15.95
C LEU A 239 0.32 11.73 15.41
N VAL A 240 1.64 11.63 15.49
CA VAL A 240 2.57 12.61 14.93
C VAL A 240 2.72 12.36 13.42
N ASN A 241 2.32 13.34 12.60
CA ASN A 241 2.53 13.30 11.15
C ASN A 241 4.04 13.38 10.83
N GLN A 242 4.59 12.35 10.20
CA GLN A 242 6.01 12.24 9.84
C GLN A 242 6.33 12.83 8.46
N GLY A 243 5.30 13.17 7.67
CA GLY A 243 5.44 13.70 6.32
C GLY A 243 4.33 13.21 5.39
N ARG A 244 4.19 13.94 4.29
CA ARG A 244 3.39 13.56 3.13
C ARG A 244 4.33 13.42 1.95
N PHE A 245 4.27 12.26 1.31
CA PHE A 245 5.16 11.79 0.27
C PHE A 245 4.39 11.59 -1.03
#